data_AF-A0A178ZR40-F1
#
_entry.id   AF-A0A178ZR40-F1
#
_cell.length_a   1.000
_cell.length_b   1.000
_cell.length_c   1.000
_cell.angle_alpha   90.00
_cell.angle_beta   90.00
_cell.angle_gamma   90.00
#
_symmetry.space_group_name_H-M   'P 1'
#
loop_
_entity.id
_entity.type
_entity.pdbx_description
1 polymer ?
#
loop_
_entity_poly.entity_id
_entity_poly.type
_entity_poly.pdbx_seq_one_letter_code
_entity_poly.pdbx_strand_id
1 'polypeptide(L)'
;MDVQHRLDVVIVGGSIAGLCVGVSLKTLPEIGSITILERQPSSQLQDQGAGIRIGDEVAEFLWRHANAAMSSYGIPLKSIKILNQEGEVTFHRDVVGNCATTWSQLFRVLMLAFIEKSSDEGAVVTYQYSCKVWDVIKHDGKMKVQFVNDTGKETLLADLVVGADGASSNVRAIMLPDTKRTYAGYVLFRGLVPVDHLSVATTQVLDLSGTLCFNSNSQVLSYTVPASKVGPPDSHKLLNWGWYLRKTEEELAELMTDINGVRHCFALPQGGMCSRLAEEIRARAQNELSPQFAEAVAKTKNPFVQVITDSLALENIFSDGKIVLLGDAAGGQRPHAASAVAQACLHAQLLRLHLQGQLTRDDWSREVQLVSSTVVSAGQDLGPICLSETLGPREKARLYLARSMEVQRTLNERWRIFSSETK
;
A
#
# COMPACT_ATOMS: atom_id res chain seq x y z
N MET A 1 33.65 -28.49 -2.55
CA MET A 1 34.01 -27.11 -2.21
C MET A 1 33.83 -26.28 -3.45
N ASP A 2 32.65 -25.67 -3.60
CA ASP A 2 32.57 -24.33 -4.17
C ASP A 2 31.52 -23.63 -3.32
N VAL A 3 31.98 -22.76 -2.40
CA VAL A 3 31.07 -21.98 -1.56
C VAL A 3 30.53 -20.92 -2.50
N GLN A 4 29.39 -21.21 -3.12
CA GLN A 4 28.68 -20.28 -3.97
C GLN A 4 28.55 -18.95 -3.21
N HIS A 5 29.19 -17.89 -3.71
CA HIS A 5 29.21 -16.58 -3.06
C HIS A 5 27.78 -16.15 -2.77
N ARG A 6 27.40 -16.12 -1.49
CA ARG A 6 26.06 -15.72 -1.06
C ARG A 6 25.99 -14.19 -1.01
N LEU A 7 24.92 -13.63 -1.54
CA LEU A 7 24.73 -12.19 -1.70
C LEU A 7 24.42 -11.53 -0.34
N ASP A 8 25.07 -10.40 -0.10
CA ASP A 8 24.67 -9.45 0.94
C ASP A 8 23.67 -8.44 0.36
N VAL A 9 22.45 -8.43 0.90
CA VAL A 9 21.36 -7.57 0.41
C VAL A 9 21.05 -6.46 1.42
N VAL A 10 21.04 -5.22 0.96
CA VAL A 10 20.51 -4.08 1.73
C VAL A 10 19.19 -3.63 1.13
N ILE A 11 18.14 -3.60 1.93
CA ILE A 11 16.82 -3.12 1.55
C ILE A 11 16.59 -1.76 2.22
N VAL A 12 16.39 -0.72 1.42
CA VAL A 12 16.11 0.64 1.89
C VAL A 12 14.60 0.83 1.94
N GLY A 13 14.06 1.03 3.13
CA GLY A 13 12.63 1.08 3.41
C GLY A 13 12.13 -0.22 4.04
N GLY A 14 11.65 -0.14 5.27
CA GLY A 14 11.23 -1.31 6.06
C GLY A 14 9.73 -1.43 6.25
N SER A 15 8.92 -0.86 5.35
CA SER A 15 7.48 -1.05 5.34
C SER A 15 7.08 -2.31 4.53
N ILE A 16 5.82 -2.39 4.08
CA ILE A 16 5.25 -3.58 3.43
C ILE A 16 6.11 -4.09 2.25
N ALA A 17 6.53 -3.21 1.33
CA ALA A 17 7.32 -3.63 0.17
C ALA A 17 8.70 -4.20 0.54
N GLY A 18 9.44 -3.52 1.44
CA GLY A 18 10.73 -4.00 1.90
C GLY A 18 10.64 -5.29 2.69
N LEU A 19 9.60 -5.45 3.52
CA LEU A 19 9.34 -6.69 4.23
C LEU A 19 8.91 -7.82 3.29
N CYS A 20 8.07 -7.57 2.28
CA CYS A 20 7.76 -8.57 1.26
C CYS A 20 9.05 -9.09 0.60
N VAL A 21 9.97 -8.20 0.21
CA VAL A 21 11.27 -8.60 -0.36
C VAL A 21 12.10 -9.37 0.67
N GLY A 22 12.24 -8.87 1.90
CA GLY A 22 13.03 -9.55 2.94
C GLY A 22 12.52 -10.96 3.24
N VAL A 23 11.20 -11.11 3.39
CA VAL A 23 10.55 -12.40 3.71
C VAL A 23 10.61 -13.36 2.52
N SER A 24 10.48 -12.88 1.28
CA SER A 24 10.59 -13.75 0.10
C SER A 24 12.02 -14.19 -0.19
N LEU A 25 13.03 -13.39 0.16
CA LEU A 25 14.44 -13.67 -0.16
C LEU A 25 15.19 -14.45 0.94
N LYS A 26 14.81 -14.31 2.22
CA LYS A 26 15.57 -14.90 3.35
C LYS A 26 15.73 -16.42 3.31
N THR A 27 14.89 -17.13 2.55
CA THR A 27 14.93 -18.59 2.39
C THR A 27 15.74 -19.05 1.19
N LEU A 28 16.24 -18.13 0.35
CA LEU A 28 17.06 -18.47 -0.80
C LEU A 28 18.49 -18.86 -0.39
N PRO A 29 19.05 -19.96 -0.91
CA PRO A 29 20.43 -20.34 -0.64
C PRO A 29 21.44 -19.31 -1.19
N GLU A 30 21.08 -18.58 -2.24
CA GLU A 30 21.91 -17.52 -2.84
C GLU A 30 22.09 -16.30 -1.91
N ILE A 31 21.27 -16.15 -0.86
CA ILE A 31 21.29 -14.97 0.01
C ILE A 31 22.01 -15.29 1.31
N GLY A 32 23.05 -14.53 1.63
CA GLY A 32 23.86 -14.68 2.84
C GLY A 32 23.32 -13.83 3.97
N SER A 33 23.02 -12.56 3.67
CA SER A 33 22.49 -11.61 4.63
C SER A 33 21.45 -10.67 4.02
N ILE A 34 20.51 -10.23 4.84
CA ILE A 34 19.53 -9.18 4.49
C ILE A 34 19.51 -8.16 5.62
N THR A 35 19.84 -6.91 5.30
CA THR A 35 19.67 -5.78 6.22
C THR A 35 18.61 -4.83 5.70
N ILE A 36 17.53 -4.65 6.46
CA ILE A 36 16.48 -3.65 6.19
C ILE A 36 16.79 -2.38 6.97
N LEU A 37 16.87 -1.24 6.27
CA LEU A 37 17.06 0.09 6.85
C LEU A 37 15.75 0.89 6.76
N GLU A 38 15.12 1.16 7.90
CA GLU A 38 13.89 1.94 8.02
C GLU A 38 14.19 3.32 8.61
N ARG A 39 13.75 4.38 7.92
CA ARG A 39 13.98 5.77 8.32
C ARG A 39 13.19 6.19 9.57
N GLN A 40 12.06 5.54 9.84
CA GLN A 40 11.24 5.84 11.01
C GLN A 40 11.86 5.27 12.29
N PRO A 41 11.74 5.95 13.43
CA PRO A 41 12.40 5.54 14.68
C PRO A 41 11.75 4.36 15.39
N SER A 42 10.57 3.92 14.96
CA SER A 42 9.92 2.73 15.52
C SER A 42 8.93 2.12 14.54
N SER A 43 8.44 0.92 14.88
CA SER A 43 7.31 0.27 14.21
C SER A 43 6.00 1.06 14.31
N GLN A 44 5.96 2.14 15.11
CA GLN A 44 4.91 3.15 15.06
C GLN A 44 5.08 4.06 13.84
N LEU A 45 5.38 3.48 12.67
CA LEU A 45 4.81 4.00 11.43
C LEU A 45 3.35 4.31 11.76
N GLN A 46 2.98 5.59 11.70
CA GLN A 46 1.69 6.06 12.17
C GLN A 46 0.60 5.43 11.31
N ASP A 47 0.20 4.22 11.67
CA ASP A 47 -0.98 3.61 11.14
C ASP A 47 -2.13 4.48 11.58
N GLN A 48 -2.64 5.27 10.65
CA GLN A 48 -3.88 6.00 10.86
C GLN A 48 -5.10 5.06 10.79
N GLY A 49 -4.87 3.74 10.91
CA GLY A 49 -5.81 2.63 10.74
C GLY A 49 -6.34 2.52 9.33
N ALA A 50 -5.52 2.94 8.36
CA ALA A 50 -5.85 2.88 6.94
C ALA A 50 -6.12 1.43 6.54
N GLY A 51 -7.34 1.18 6.07
CA GLY A 51 -7.69 -0.13 5.55
C GLY A 51 -6.87 -0.53 4.32
N ILE A 52 -6.67 -1.84 4.17
CA ILE A 52 -6.02 -2.49 3.03
C ILE A 52 -6.88 -3.69 2.62
N ARG A 53 -7.19 -3.80 1.34
CA ARG A 53 -7.83 -4.99 0.76
C ARG A 53 -6.77 -6.02 0.39
N ILE A 54 -7.03 -7.27 0.72
CA ILE A 54 -6.18 -8.43 0.42
C ILE A 54 -6.93 -9.32 -0.57
N GLY A 55 -6.40 -9.42 -1.78
CA GLY A 55 -6.84 -10.34 -2.82
C GLY A 55 -6.08 -11.67 -2.79
N ASP A 56 -6.45 -12.58 -3.69
CA ASP A 56 -5.90 -13.94 -3.78
C ASP A 56 -4.36 -13.92 -3.90
N GLU A 57 -3.81 -13.00 -4.70
CA GLU A 57 -2.38 -12.85 -4.94
C GLU A 57 -1.60 -12.51 -3.66
N VAL A 58 -2.15 -11.61 -2.84
CA VAL A 58 -1.53 -11.22 -1.57
C VAL A 58 -1.72 -12.30 -0.52
N ALA A 59 -2.90 -12.91 -0.46
CA ALA A 59 -3.19 -14.01 0.46
C ALA A 59 -2.27 -15.20 0.21
N GLU A 60 -2.04 -15.56 -1.05
CA GLU A 60 -1.13 -16.62 -1.44
C GLU A 60 0.33 -16.28 -1.13
N PHE A 61 0.76 -15.04 -1.37
CA PHE A 61 2.10 -14.58 -0.96
C PHE A 61 2.32 -14.75 0.55
N LEU A 62 1.37 -14.28 1.36
CA LEU A 62 1.45 -14.35 2.83
C LEU A 62 1.40 -15.80 3.34
N TRP A 63 0.60 -16.66 2.70
CA TRP A 63 0.59 -18.07 3.01
C TRP A 63 1.96 -18.72 2.73
N ARG A 64 2.50 -18.52 1.51
CA ARG A 64 3.75 -19.15 1.07
C ARG A 64 4.97 -18.67 1.84
N HIS A 65 5.09 -17.36 2.04
CA HIS A 65 6.33 -16.75 2.55
C HIS A 65 6.25 -16.33 4.01
N ALA A 66 5.05 -16.05 4.54
CA ALA A 66 4.86 -15.64 5.93
C ALA A 66 4.11 -16.67 6.79
N ASN A 67 3.77 -17.85 6.24
CA ASN A 67 3.01 -18.90 6.90
C ASN A 67 1.73 -18.37 7.59
N ALA A 68 1.08 -17.38 6.96
CA ALA A 68 -0.02 -16.65 7.56
C ALA A 68 -1.34 -16.97 6.86
N ALA A 69 -2.25 -17.62 7.59
CA ALA A 69 -3.63 -17.81 7.14
C ALA A 69 -4.42 -16.51 7.24
N MET A 70 -5.35 -16.28 6.32
CA MET A 70 -6.19 -15.08 6.26
C MET A 70 -6.91 -14.75 7.58
N SER A 71 -7.36 -15.78 8.32
CA SER A 71 -8.01 -15.65 9.62
C SER A 71 -7.12 -15.06 10.72
N SER A 72 -5.80 -15.01 10.51
CA SER A 72 -4.84 -14.47 11.49
C SER A 72 -4.63 -12.96 11.39
N TYR A 73 -5.05 -12.32 10.28
CA TYR A 73 -4.73 -10.92 10.02
C TYR A 73 -5.87 -10.07 9.45
N GLY A 74 -6.95 -10.65 8.91
CA GLY A 74 -7.98 -9.89 8.21
C GLY A 74 -9.40 -10.28 8.57
N ILE A 75 -10.32 -9.34 8.32
CA ILE A 75 -11.76 -9.55 8.37
C ILE A 75 -12.24 -10.02 6.99
N PRO A 76 -12.97 -11.13 6.88
CA PRO A 76 -13.48 -11.60 5.59
C PRO A 76 -14.35 -10.55 4.89
N LEU A 77 -14.09 -10.33 3.59
CA LEU A 77 -14.94 -9.56 2.70
C LEU A 77 -15.84 -10.54 1.93
N LYS A 78 -17.13 -10.51 2.20
CA LYS A 78 -18.12 -11.44 1.64
C LYS A 78 -18.78 -10.93 0.37
N SER A 79 -18.77 -9.62 0.14
CA SER A 79 -19.40 -9.03 -1.05
C SER A 79 -18.80 -7.69 -1.44
N ILE A 80 -19.07 -7.29 -2.68
CA ILE A 80 -18.89 -5.92 -3.18
C ILE A 80 -20.27 -5.35 -3.49
N LYS A 81 -20.53 -4.13 -3.02
CA LYS A 81 -21.81 -3.42 -3.23
C LYS A 81 -21.58 -2.02 -3.80
N ILE A 82 -22.51 -1.55 -4.63
CA ILE A 82 -22.59 -0.14 -5.03
C ILE A 82 -23.94 0.42 -4.61
N LEU A 83 -23.91 1.53 -3.89
CA LEU A 83 -25.09 2.28 -3.47
C LEU A 83 -25.38 3.41 -4.46
N ASN A 84 -26.65 3.77 -4.61
CA ASN A 84 -27.04 5.10 -5.07
C ASN A 84 -27.00 6.12 -3.91
N GLN A 85 -27.28 7.39 -4.21
CA GLN A 85 -27.27 8.47 -3.24
C GLN A 85 -28.37 8.32 -2.18
N GLU A 86 -29.46 7.61 -2.50
CA GLU A 86 -30.54 7.28 -1.57
C GLU A 86 -30.18 6.15 -0.60
N GLY A 87 -29.06 5.46 -0.83
CA GLY A 87 -28.57 4.35 0.01
C GLY A 87 -29.10 2.97 -0.38
N GLU A 88 -29.73 2.84 -1.54
CA GLU A 88 -30.20 1.58 -2.12
C GLU A 88 -29.07 0.85 -2.84
N VAL A 89 -29.02 -0.47 -2.70
CA VAL A 89 -28.03 -1.32 -3.37
C VAL A 89 -28.42 -1.48 -4.84
N THR A 90 -27.61 -0.88 -5.73
CA THR A 90 -27.81 -0.95 -7.19
C THR A 90 -26.96 -2.03 -7.87
N PHE A 91 -25.94 -2.51 -7.17
CA PHE A 91 -25.09 -3.62 -7.58
C PHE A 91 -24.66 -4.41 -6.36
N HIS A 92 -24.70 -5.73 -6.47
CA HIS A 92 -24.21 -6.68 -5.46
C HIS A 92 -23.45 -7.79 -6.18
N ARG A 93 -22.28 -8.16 -5.65
CA ARG A 93 -21.57 -9.37 -6.04
C ARG A 93 -20.98 -10.05 -4.82
N ASP A 94 -21.21 -11.34 -4.65
CA ASP A 94 -20.53 -12.13 -3.61
C ASP A 94 -19.07 -12.35 -3.98
N VAL A 95 -18.22 -12.36 -2.95
CA VAL A 95 -16.76 -12.51 -3.08
C VAL A 95 -16.29 -13.59 -2.13
N VAL A 96 -15.35 -14.42 -2.61
CA VAL A 96 -14.69 -15.47 -1.84
C VAL A 96 -13.18 -15.19 -1.84
N GLY A 97 -12.47 -15.64 -0.81
CA GLY A 97 -11.01 -15.56 -0.75
C GLY A 97 -10.42 -14.17 -0.47
N ASN A 98 -11.26 -13.17 -0.20
CA ASN A 98 -10.81 -11.80 0.07
C ASN A 98 -11.01 -11.43 1.54
N CYS A 99 -10.10 -10.59 2.06
CA CYS A 99 -10.28 -9.94 3.35
C CYS A 99 -9.85 -8.47 3.30
N ALA A 100 -10.18 -7.76 4.36
CA ALA A 100 -9.63 -6.45 4.64
C ALA A 100 -8.85 -6.48 5.96
N THR A 101 -7.74 -5.77 5.96
CA THR A 101 -6.85 -5.65 7.11
C THR A 101 -6.42 -4.19 7.28
N THR A 102 -5.58 -3.92 8.27
CA THR A 102 -4.92 -2.62 8.44
C THR A 102 -3.45 -2.72 8.07
N TRP A 103 -2.83 -1.57 7.82
CA TRP A 103 -1.39 -1.52 7.63
C TRP A 103 -0.63 -2.13 8.81
N SER A 104 -1.03 -1.85 10.07
CA SER A 104 -0.36 -2.42 11.25
C SER A 104 -0.42 -3.94 11.30
N GLN A 105 -1.57 -4.53 10.96
CA GLN A 105 -1.73 -5.99 10.98
C GLN A 105 -0.86 -6.65 9.92
N LEU A 106 -0.88 -6.12 8.70
CA LEU A 106 -0.03 -6.64 7.62
C LEU A 106 1.46 -6.47 7.93
N PHE A 107 1.86 -5.30 8.43
CA PHE A 107 3.23 -5.06 8.88
C PHE A 107 3.63 -6.06 9.97
N ARG A 108 2.78 -6.30 10.97
CA ARG A 108 3.04 -7.25 12.05
C ARG A 108 3.28 -8.66 11.52
N VAL A 109 2.42 -9.14 10.62
CA VAL A 109 2.56 -10.48 10.00
C VAL A 109 3.91 -10.60 9.27
N LEU A 110 4.21 -9.65 8.40
CA LEU A 110 5.44 -9.67 7.61
C LEU A 110 6.69 -9.48 8.48
N MET A 111 6.62 -8.62 9.50
CA MET A 111 7.71 -8.37 10.42
C MET A 111 8.03 -9.63 11.23
N LEU A 112 7.01 -10.29 11.80
CA LEU A 112 7.18 -11.57 12.49
C LEU A 112 7.81 -12.62 11.58
N ALA A 113 7.27 -12.77 10.37
CA ALA A 113 7.81 -13.69 9.37
C ALA A 113 9.26 -13.36 8.98
N PHE A 114 9.66 -12.08 9.00
CA PHE A 114 11.03 -11.69 8.68
C PHE A 114 12.00 -12.09 9.78
N ILE A 115 11.69 -11.79 11.05
CA ILE A 115 12.61 -12.06 12.19
C ILE A 115 12.60 -13.51 12.65
N GLU A 116 11.53 -14.26 12.40
CA GLU A 116 11.46 -15.68 12.78
C GLU A 116 12.52 -16.48 12.02
N LYS A 117 13.33 -17.28 12.70
CA LYS A 117 14.38 -18.05 12.03
C LYS A 117 13.74 -19.11 11.12
N SER A 118 13.98 -19.04 9.80
CA SER A 118 13.39 -19.98 8.85
C SER A 118 14.08 -21.34 8.83
N SER A 119 15.40 -21.37 9.00
CA SER A 119 16.23 -22.57 9.12
C SER A 119 17.64 -22.18 9.59
N ASP A 120 18.47 -23.17 9.93
CA ASP A 120 19.91 -22.93 10.22
C ASP A 120 20.71 -22.50 8.98
N GLU A 121 20.18 -22.74 7.78
CA GLU A 121 20.83 -22.43 6.50
C GLU A 121 20.33 -21.11 5.87
N GLY A 122 19.26 -20.52 6.43
CA GLY A 122 18.67 -19.28 5.94
C GLY A 122 19.60 -18.07 6.04
N ALA A 123 19.22 -16.98 5.38
CA ALA A 123 19.98 -15.72 5.44
C ALA A 123 20.01 -15.14 6.86
N VAL A 124 21.11 -14.49 7.22
CA VAL A 124 21.18 -13.66 8.43
C VAL A 124 20.37 -12.39 8.19
N VAL A 125 19.31 -12.19 8.98
CA VAL A 125 18.39 -11.06 8.80
C VAL A 125 18.58 -10.00 9.89
N THR A 126 18.59 -8.72 9.51
CA THR A 126 18.67 -7.58 10.42
C THR A 126 17.64 -6.52 10.00
N TYR A 127 16.94 -5.94 10.97
CA TYR A 127 16.03 -4.81 10.74
C TYR A 127 16.48 -3.64 11.64
N GLN A 128 16.76 -2.47 11.05
CA GLN A 128 17.22 -1.30 11.78
C GLN A 128 16.27 -0.12 11.57
N TYR A 129 15.79 0.46 12.68
CA TYR A 129 15.02 1.70 12.70
C TYR A 129 15.96 2.93 12.67
N SER A 130 15.37 4.12 12.54
CA SER A 130 16.07 5.41 12.51
C SER A 130 17.14 5.54 11.41
N CYS A 131 17.16 4.67 10.40
CA CYS A 131 18.19 4.64 9.36
C CYS A 131 17.75 5.42 8.11
N LYS A 132 18.14 6.69 8.02
CA LYS A 132 17.87 7.53 6.84
C LYS A 132 19.01 7.40 5.83
N VAL A 133 18.82 6.58 4.81
CA VAL A 133 19.73 6.49 3.65
C VAL A 133 19.70 7.81 2.88
N TRP A 134 20.89 8.34 2.60
CA TRP A 134 21.05 9.60 1.87
C TRP A 134 21.86 9.44 0.57
N ASP A 135 22.66 8.37 0.44
CA ASP A 135 23.40 8.09 -0.80
C ASP A 135 23.67 6.59 -1.01
N VAL A 136 23.86 6.18 -2.26
CA VAL A 136 24.21 4.81 -2.68
C VAL A 136 25.18 4.87 -3.85
N ILE A 137 26.43 4.47 -3.65
CA ILE A 137 27.51 4.64 -4.64
C ILE A 137 28.32 3.35 -4.86
N LYS A 138 28.85 3.16 -6.08
CA LYS A 138 29.71 2.01 -6.40
C LYS A 138 30.99 2.05 -5.54
N HIS A 139 31.39 0.89 -5.02
CA HIS A 139 32.64 0.73 -4.26
C HIS A 139 33.17 -0.69 -4.40
N ASP A 140 34.34 -0.85 -5.03
CA ASP A 140 35.08 -2.12 -5.15
C ASP A 140 34.22 -3.32 -5.57
N GLY A 141 33.43 -3.14 -6.62
CA GLY A 141 32.55 -4.18 -7.15
C GLY A 141 31.24 -4.39 -6.38
N LYS A 142 31.06 -3.75 -5.21
CA LYS A 142 29.83 -3.71 -4.43
C LYS A 142 29.17 -2.32 -4.48
N MET A 143 28.06 -2.17 -3.77
CA MET A 143 27.42 -0.90 -3.49
C MET A 143 27.66 -0.48 -2.05
N LYS A 144 28.02 0.78 -1.86
CA LYS A 144 28.20 1.42 -0.56
C LYS A 144 26.95 2.23 -0.23
N VAL A 145 26.17 1.77 0.74
CA VAL A 145 24.95 2.42 1.21
C VAL A 145 25.29 3.33 2.39
N GLN A 146 25.03 4.63 2.24
CA GLN A 146 25.34 5.64 3.25
C GLN A 146 24.06 6.16 3.89
N PHE A 147 24.02 6.10 5.22
CA PHE A 147 22.85 6.50 5.99
C PHE A 147 23.25 7.24 7.26
N VAL A 148 22.28 7.92 7.85
CA VAL A 148 22.38 8.50 9.18
C VAL A 148 21.44 7.74 10.10
N ASN A 149 21.92 7.39 11.29
CA ASN A 149 21.13 6.84 12.38
C ASN A 149 21.30 7.68 13.65
N ASP A 150 20.79 7.19 14.78
CA ASP A 150 20.86 7.88 16.07
C ASP A 150 22.31 8.03 16.59
N THR A 151 23.27 7.26 16.07
CA THR A 151 24.70 7.33 16.44
C THR A 151 25.55 8.18 15.48
N GLY A 152 25.02 8.54 14.31
CA GLY A 152 25.69 9.41 13.34
C GLY A 152 25.66 8.87 11.92
N LYS A 153 26.72 9.15 11.15
CA LYS A 153 26.86 8.67 9.77
C LYS A 153 27.43 7.26 9.78
N GLU A 154 26.77 6.34 9.09
CA GLU A 154 27.15 4.94 8.98
C GLU A 154 27.25 4.51 7.52
N THR A 155 27.83 3.33 7.28
CA THR A 155 27.98 2.77 5.94
C THR A 155 27.87 1.26 5.95
N LEU A 156 27.16 0.69 4.97
CA LEU A 156 27.14 -0.74 4.69
C LEU A 156 27.59 -1.03 3.25
N LEU A 157 28.21 -2.19 3.04
CA LEU A 157 28.51 -2.73 1.72
C LEU A 157 27.50 -3.81 1.37
N ALA A 158 27.01 -3.81 0.13
CA ALA A 158 26.02 -4.77 -0.35
C ALA A 158 26.33 -5.22 -1.77
N ASP A 159 26.07 -6.47 -2.09
CA ASP A 159 26.08 -6.98 -3.45
C ASP A 159 24.83 -6.52 -4.23
N LEU A 160 23.71 -6.35 -3.51
CA LEU A 160 22.44 -5.86 -4.03
C LEU A 160 21.80 -4.84 -3.08
N VAL A 161 21.35 -3.72 -3.63
CA VAL A 161 20.56 -2.69 -2.93
C VAL A 161 19.15 -2.65 -3.52
N VAL A 162 18.15 -2.82 -2.67
CA VAL A 162 16.73 -2.74 -3.05
C VAL A 162 16.14 -1.44 -2.50
N GLY A 163 15.78 -0.51 -3.38
CA GLY A 163 14.97 0.65 -3.03
C GLY A 163 13.50 0.28 -2.92
N ALA A 164 13.00 0.21 -1.69
CA ALA A 164 11.61 -0.08 -1.33
C ALA A 164 11.04 0.95 -0.34
N ASP A 165 11.55 2.19 -0.41
CA ASP A 165 11.32 3.31 0.50
C ASP A 165 10.12 4.20 0.13
N GLY A 166 9.19 3.62 -0.62
CA GLY A 166 7.84 4.14 -0.84
C GLY A 166 7.73 5.23 -1.92
N ALA A 167 6.55 5.84 -2.02
CA ALA A 167 6.25 6.85 -3.05
C ALA A 167 7.14 8.10 -3.01
N SER A 168 7.78 8.39 -1.86
CA SER A 168 8.79 9.46 -1.71
C SER A 168 10.21 8.88 -1.62
N SER A 169 10.50 7.87 -2.45
CA SER A 169 11.77 7.15 -2.48
C SER A 169 12.95 8.09 -2.67
N ASN A 170 13.89 8.05 -1.73
CA ASN A 170 15.18 8.70 -1.84
C ASN A 170 16.11 7.92 -2.78
N VAL A 171 16.04 6.58 -2.78
CA VAL A 171 16.82 5.76 -3.73
C VAL A 171 16.46 6.11 -5.18
N ARG A 172 15.17 6.25 -5.49
CA ARG A 172 14.71 6.72 -6.79
C ARG A 172 15.20 8.14 -7.08
N ALA A 173 15.16 9.05 -6.11
CA ALA A 173 15.64 10.43 -6.32
C ALA A 173 17.14 10.49 -6.64
N ILE A 174 17.96 9.59 -6.06
CA ILE A 174 19.39 9.50 -6.39
C ILE A 174 19.59 8.95 -7.82
N MET A 175 18.86 7.89 -8.19
CA MET A 175 19.05 7.22 -9.49
C MET A 175 18.37 7.94 -10.66
N LEU A 176 17.23 8.59 -10.41
CA LEU A 176 16.35 9.23 -11.38
C LEU A 176 15.90 10.61 -10.86
N PRO A 177 16.81 11.62 -10.81
CA PRO A 177 16.53 12.92 -10.18
C PRO A 177 15.36 13.70 -10.82
N ASP A 178 15.06 13.42 -12.10
CA ASP A 178 13.96 14.06 -12.82
C ASP A 178 12.59 13.41 -12.55
N THR A 179 12.54 12.23 -11.91
CA THR A 179 11.27 11.54 -11.62
C THR A 179 10.60 12.17 -10.41
N LYS A 180 9.49 12.89 -10.66
CA LYS A 180 8.73 13.61 -9.63
C LYS A 180 7.51 12.83 -9.15
N ARG A 181 7.17 13.06 -7.88
CA ARG A 181 5.88 12.70 -7.30
C ARG A 181 4.91 13.85 -7.52
N THR A 182 3.81 13.60 -8.20
CA THR A 182 2.90 14.64 -8.68
C THR A 182 1.58 14.61 -7.92
N TYR A 183 1.08 15.77 -7.50
CA TYR A 183 -0.25 15.90 -6.91
C TYR A 183 -1.34 15.70 -7.98
N ALA A 184 -2.36 14.90 -7.67
CA ALA A 184 -3.41 14.53 -8.62
C ALA A 184 -4.59 15.53 -8.66
N GLY A 185 -4.56 16.60 -7.86
CA GLY A 185 -5.65 17.59 -7.77
C GLY A 185 -6.79 17.22 -6.82
N TYR A 186 -6.61 16.19 -5.98
CA TYR A 186 -7.60 15.76 -5.01
C TYR A 186 -6.98 15.03 -3.82
N VAL A 187 -7.74 14.96 -2.73
CA VAL A 187 -7.37 14.29 -1.50
C VAL A 187 -8.31 13.13 -1.21
N LEU A 188 -7.92 12.28 -0.27
CA LEU A 188 -8.75 11.23 0.29
C LEU A 188 -8.92 11.51 1.79
N PHE A 189 -10.12 11.93 2.17
CA PHE A 189 -10.54 11.93 3.57
C PHE A 189 -10.74 10.50 4.02
N ARG A 190 -10.35 10.21 5.26
CA ARG A 190 -10.45 8.88 5.84
C ARG A 190 -10.95 8.96 7.27
N GLY A 191 -11.57 7.88 7.71
CA GLY A 191 -12.00 7.72 9.09
C GLY A 191 -12.29 6.27 9.43
N LEU A 192 -12.35 6.04 10.74
CA LEU A 192 -12.63 4.75 11.35
C LEU A 192 -13.73 4.93 12.38
N VAL A 193 -14.71 4.05 12.34
CA VAL A 193 -15.81 4.03 13.30
C VAL A 193 -15.97 2.61 13.83
N PRO A 194 -16.03 2.40 15.16
CA PRO A 194 -16.44 1.12 15.72
C PRO A 194 -17.76 0.65 15.11
N VAL A 195 -17.81 -0.58 14.62
CA VAL A 195 -19.00 -1.10 13.92
C VAL A 195 -20.24 -1.10 14.83
N ASP A 196 -20.06 -1.33 16.13
CA ASP A 196 -21.10 -1.30 17.16
C ASP A 196 -21.64 0.11 17.47
N HIS A 197 -20.96 1.16 17.02
CA HIS A 197 -21.47 2.52 17.10
C HIS A 197 -22.42 2.86 15.94
N LEU A 198 -22.48 2.05 14.88
CA LEU A 198 -23.32 2.29 13.70
C LEU A 198 -24.72 1.69 13.89
N SER A 199 -25.71 2.27 13.20
CA SER A 199 -27.07 1.75 13.20
C SER A 199 -27.16 0.35 12.58
N VAL A 200 -28.19 -0.42 12.96
CA VAL A 200 -28.45 -1.73 12.36
C VAL A 200 -28.66 -1.61 10.84
N ALA A 201 -29.37 -0.57 10.38
CA ALA A 201 -29.60 -0.34 8.96
C ALA A 201 -28.28 -0.12 8.19
N THR A 202 -27.33 0.63 8.76
CA THR A 202 -26.02 0.86 8.16
C THR A 202 -25.16 -0.39 8.16
N THR A 203 -25.12 -1.13 9.28
CA THR A 203 -24.30 -2.34 9.39
C THR A 203 -24.79 -3.47 8.47
N GLN A 204 -26.10 -3.61 8.25
CA GLN A 204 -26.67 -4.55 7.27
C GLN A 204 -26.15 -4.32 5.84
N VAL A 205 -25.85 -3.06 5.49
CA VAL A 205 -25.35 -2.71 4.16
C VAL A 205 -23.83 -2.80 4.10
N LEU A 206 -23.13 -2.17 5.06
CA LEU A 206 -21.68 -1.94 4.98
C LEU A 206 -20.82 -3.04 5.60
N ASP A 207 -21.29 -3.78 6.61
CA ASP A 207 -20.45 -4.76 7.30
C ASP A 207 -20.08 -5.94 6.39
N LEU A 208 -18.85 -6.42 6.55
CA LEU A 208 -18.25 -7.52 5.77
C LEU A 208 -18.37 -7.34 4.25
N SER A 209 -18.52 -6.10 3.78
CA SER A 209 -18.77 -5.77 2.37
C SER A 209 -17.87 -4.62 1.93
N GLY A 210 -17.22 -4.76 0.78
CA GLY A 210 -16.60 -3.63 0.09
C GLY A 210 -17.68 -2.79 -0.56
N THR A 211 -18.01 -1.64 0.02
CA THR A 211 -19.12 -0.81 -0.46
C THR A 211 -18.61 0.47 -1.11
N LEU A 212 -19.18 0.83 -2.26
CA LEU A 212 -18.87 2.05 -3.01
C LEU A 212 -20.14 2.89 -3.18
N CYS A 213 -20.00 4.21 -3.22
CA CYS A 213 -21.02 5.11 -3.73
C CYS A 213 -20.36 6.16 -4.62
N PHE A 214 -20.90 6.33 -5.82
CA PHE A 214 -20.45 7.32 -6.79
C PHE A 214 -21.41 8.50 -6.76
N ASN A 215 -20.93 9.66 -6.35
CA ASN A 215 -21.72 10.89 -6.32
C ASN A 215 -21.39 11.75 -7.54
N SER A 216 -22.05 12.89 -7.70
CA SER A 216 -21.86 13.78 -8.87
C SER A 216 -20.40 14.21 -9.08
N ASN A 217 -19.63 14.46 -8.02
CA ASN A 217 -18.24 14.94 -8.10
C ASN A 217 -17.28 14.23 -7.12
N SER A 218 -17.70 13.10 -6.54
CA SER A 218 -16.91 12.37 -5.56
C SER A 218 -17.18 10.86 -5.59
N GLN A 219 -16.30 10.10 -4.96
CA GLN A 219 -16.53 8.69 -4.65
C GLN A 219 -16.23 8.46 -3.18
N VAL A 220 -17.13 7.77 -2.50
CA VAL A 220 -16.92 7.27 -1.14
C VAL A 220 -16.91 5.73 -1.16
N LEU A 221 -16.09 5.15 -0.30
CA LEU A 221 -15.95 3.70 -0.15
C LEU A 221 -15.81 3.30 1.32
N SER A 222 -16.20 2.07 1.66
CA SER A 222 -15.96 1.50 2.97
C SER A 222 -15.76 -0.01 2.94
N TYR A 223 -15.13 -0.50 4.01
CA TYR A 223 -15.06 -1.91 4.35
C TYR A 223 -14.62 -2.08 5.81
N THR A 224 -14.93 -3.23 6.40
CA THR A 224 -14.60 -3.52 7.80
C THR A 224 -13.15 -3.99 7.94
N VAL A 225 -12.44 -3.50 8.95
CA VAL A 225 -11.05 -3.86 9.28
C VAL A 225 -10.93 -4.24 10.76
N PRO A 226 -9.87 -4.96 11.17
CA PRO A 226 -9.60 -5.24 12.58
C PRO A 226 -9.32 -3.95 13.37
N ALA A 227 -9.85 -3.83 14.58
CA ALA A 227 -9.64 -2.67 15.44
C ALA A 227 -8.37 -2.75 16.30
N SER A 228 -7.98 -3.95 16.71
CA SER A 228 -6.86 -4.16 17.61
C SER A 228 -5.60 -4.58 16.86
N LYS A 229 -4.43 -4.21 17.40
CA LYS A 229 -3.12 -4.76 17.01
C LYS A 229 -2.88 -6.16 17.59
N VAL A 230 -3.61 -6.53 18.65
CA VAL A 230 -3.41 -7.74 19.47
C VAL A 230 -4.72 -8.49 19.66
N GLY A 231 -4.70 -9.81 19.48
CA GLY A 231 -5.88 -10.68 19.57
C GLY A 231 -6.46 -11.05 18.21
N PRO A 232 -7.51 -11.91 18.17
CA PRO A 232 -8.14 -12.34 16.93
C PRO A 232 -8.66 -11.12 16.15
N PRO A 233 -8.46 -11.04 14.81
CA PRO A 233 -8.91 -9.92 13.98
C PRO A 233 -10.39 -9.57 14.17
N ASP A 234 -11.24 -10.57 14.38
CA ASP A 234 -12.70 -10.43 14.51
C ASP A 234 -13.18 -9.94 15.88
N SER A 235 -12.29 -9.82 16.88
CA SER A 235 -12.67 -9.47 18.26
C SER A 235 -13.28 -8.06 18.38
N HIS A 236 -12.74 -7.11 17.63
CA HIS A 236 -13.23 -5.75 17.54
C HIS A 236 -13.04 -5.27 16.11
N LYS A 237 -14.10 -4.67 15.54
CA LYS A 237 -14.16 -4.29 14.13
C LYS A 237 -14.35 -2.79 13.99
N LEU A 238 -13.60 -2.18 13.08
CA LEU A 238 -13.80 -0.80 12.65
C LEU A 238 -14.33 -0.79 11.22
N LEU A 239 -15.32 0.04 10.94
CA LEU A 239 -15.63 0.43 9.58
C LEU A 239 -14.60 1.47 9.14
N ASN A 240 -13.73 1.09 8.19
CA ASN A 240 -12.87 2.02 7.47
C ASN A 240 -13.68 2.65 6.34
N TRP A 241 -13.64 3.97 6.21
CA TRP A 241 -14.19 4.69 5.06
C TRP A 241 -13.16 5.62 4.44
N GLY A 242 -13.32 5.87 3.15
CA GLY A 242 -12.53 6.81 2.37
C GLY A 242 -13.41 7.63 1.43
N TRP A 243 -13.24 8.94 1.40
CA TRP A 243 -13.99 9.85 0.52
C TRP A 243 -13.04 10.76 -0.27
N TYR A 244 -13.07 10.62 -1.60
CA TYR A 244 -12.24 11.41 -2.51
C TYR A 244 -12.88 12.76 -2.82
N LEU A 245 -12.13 13.84 -2.64
CA LEU A 245 -12.59 15.21 -2.92
C LEU A 245 -11.50 16.04 -3.58
N ARG A 246 -11.88 16.82 -4.60
CA ARG A 246 -11.00 17.81 -5.24
C ARG A 246 -10.61 18.90 -4.25
N LYS A 247 -9.37 19.37 -4.38
CA LYS A 247 -8.84 20.51 -3.65
C LYS A 247 -7.94 21.31 -4.59
N THR A 248 -8.15 22.62 -4.64
CA THR A 248 -7.19 23.58 -5.20
C THR A 248 -5.90 23.58 -4.38
N GLU A 249 -4.82 24.16 -4.89
CA GLU A 249 -3.56 24.26 -4.15
C GLU A 249 -3.72 25.11 -2.87
N GLU A 250 -4.54 26.16 -2.93
CA GLU A 250 -4.87 27.02 -1.79
C GLU A 250 -5.65 26.26 -0.72
N GLU A 251 -6.73 25.57 -1.10
CA GLU A 251 -7.50 24.75 -0.16
C GLU A 251 -6.68 23.59 0.40
N LEU A 252 -5.77 23.02 -0.41
CA LEU A 252 -4.87 21.96 0.02
C LEU A 252 -3.88 22.49 1.07
N ALA A 253 -3.31 23.68 0.85
CA ALA A 253 -2.38 24.28 1.79
C ALA A 253 -3.04 24.54 3.15
N GLU A 254 -4.28 25.03 3.15
CA GLU A 254 -5.07 25.21 4.37
C GLU A 254 -5.38 23.86 5.04
N LEU A 255 -5.92 22.90 4.29
CA LEU A 255 -6.30 21.58 4.81
C LEU A 255 -5.12 20.83 5.43
N MET A 256 -3.94 20.95 4.84
CA MET A 256 -2.74 20.22 5.26
C MET A 256 -1.94 20.94 6.35
N THR A 257 -2.42 22.07 6.86
CA THR A 257 -1.83 22.74 8.02
C THR A 257 -2.55 22.31 9.29
N ASP A 258 -1.82 21.71 10.23
CA ASP A 258 -2.41 21.17 11.44
C ASP A 258 -2.74 22.23 12.50
N ILE A 259 -3.39 21.81 13.59
CA ILE A 259 -3.75 22.68 14.73
C ILE A 259 -2.56 23.37 15.42
N ASN A 260 -1.33 22.91 15.18
CA ASN A 260 -0.10 23.53 15.69
C ASN A 260 0.56 24.45 14.65
N GLY A 261 -0.06 24.66 13.49
CA GLY A 261 0.48 25.46 12.39
C GLY A 261 1.54 24.74 11.54
N VAL A 262 1.73 23.42 11.72
CA VAL A 262 2.69 22.65 10.93
C VAL A 262 2.03 22.20 9.63
N ARG A 263 2.64 22.58 8.50
CA ARG A 263 2.21 22.13 7.17
C ARG A 263 2.76 20.75 6.85
N HIS A 264 1.86 19.81 6.58
CA HIS A 264 2.18 18.43 6.18
C HIS A 264 2.16 18.27 4.66
N CYS A 265 3.10 17.53 4.09
CA CYS A 265 3.20 17.42 2.63
C CYS A 265 2.23 16.39 2.01
N PHE A 266 1.98 15.26 2.69
CA PHE A 266 1.32 14.11 2.06
C PHE A 266 0.21 13.45 2.89
N ALA A 267 0.26 13.59 4.21
CA ALA A 267 -0.76 13.05 5.10
C ALA A 267 -0.94 13.98 6.28
N LEU A 268 -2.19 14.33 6.59
CA LEU A 268 -2.56 15.00 7.81
C LEU A 268 -3.02 13.93 8.79
N PRO A 269 -2.34 13.73 9.93
CA PRO A 269 -2.65 12.66 10.87
C PRO A 269 -4.00 12.88 11.58
N GLN A 270 -4.54 11.82 12.19
CA GLN A 270 -5.69 11.94 13.09
C GLN A 270 -5.42 12.97 14.18
N GLY A 271 -6.40 13.83 14.45
CA GLY A 271 -6.28 14.92 15.42
C GLY A 271 -5.52 16.16 14.91
N GLY A 272 -4.93 16.10 13.71
CA GLY A 272 -4.28 17.25 13.08
C GLY A 272 -5.25 18.23 12.42
N MET A 273 -6.42 17.76 11.99
CA MET A 273 -7.42 18.60 11.33
C MET A 273 -8.07 19.60 12.29
N CYS A 274 -8.13 20.88 11.90
CA CYS A 274 -8.85 21.87 12.70
C CYS A 274 -10.36 21.60 12.75
N SER A 275 -11.00 22.01 13.85
CA SER A 275 -12.41 21.71 14.12
C SER A 275 -13.36 22.22 13.03
N ARG A 276 -13.12 23.44 12.52
CA ARG A 276 -13.93 24.03 11.45
C ARG A 276 -13.94 23.16 10.19
N LEU A 277 -12.79 22.73 9.69
CA LEU A 277 -12.71 21.85 8.51
C LEU A 277 -13.34 20.47 8.78
N ALA A 278 -13.20 19.96 10.00
CA ALA A 278 -13.84 18.71 10.41
C ALA A 278 -15.37 18.84 10.52
N GLU A 279 -15.90 20.01 10.85
CA GLU A 279 -17.34 20.29 10.83
C GLU A 279 -17.86 20.50 9.40
N GLU A 280 -17.12 21.22 8.56
CA GLU A 280 -17.43 21.41 7.15
C GLU A 280 -17.54 20.07 6.41
N ILE A 281 -16.59 19.15 6.61
CA ILE A 281 -16.64 17.83 5.96
C ILE A 281 -17.81 16.98 6.45
N ARG A 282 -18.19 17.09 7.73
CA ARG A 282 -19.38 16.40 8.28
C ARG A 282 -20.67 16.97 7.71
N ALA A 283 -20.80 18.29 7.66
CA ALA A 283 -21.96 18.95 7.07
C ALA A 283 -22.11 18.61 5.59
N ARG A 284 -21.01 18.62 4.84
CA ARG A 284 -20.98 18.22 3.44
C ARG A 284 -21.40 16.76 3.26
N ALA A 285 -20.93 15.86 4.12
CA ALA A 285 -21.29 14.45 4.06
C ALA A 285 -22.80 14.20 4.21
N GLN A 286 -23.49 14.98 5.06
CA GLN A 286 -24.94 14.89 5.22
C GLN A 286 -25.73 15.26 3.95
N ASN A 287 -25.16 16.14 3.12
CA ASN A 287 -25.82 16.61 1.89
C ASN A 287 -25.46 15.77 0.65
N GLU A 288 -24.24 15.22 0.61
CA GLU A 288 -23.68 14.61 -0.60
C GLU A 288 -23.61 13.08 -0.57
N LEU A 289 -23.58 12.46 0.61
CA LEU A 289 -23.37 11.02 0.73
C LEU A 289 -24.68 10.27 1.00
N SER A 290 -24.69 8.98 0.70
CA SER A 290 -25.80 8.12 1.11
C SER A 290 -25.94 8.06 2.63
N PRO A 291 -27.13 7.79 3.17
CA PRO A 291 -27.39 7.84 4.62
C PRO A 291 -26.39 7.03 5.46
N GLN A 292 -25.96 5.87 4.96
CA GLN A 292 -25.00 4.99 5.64
C GLN A 292 -23.60 5.62 5.72
N PHE A 293 -23.13 6.24 4.64
CA PHE A 293 -21.84 6.93 4.61
C PHE A 293 -21.86 8.25 5.39
N ALA A 294 -22.97 9.00 5.30
CA ALA A 294 -23.17 10.22 6.09
C ALA A 294 -23.12 9.92 7.60
N GLU A 295 -23.76 8.82 8.04
CA GLU A 295 -23.69 8.34 9.42
C GLU A 295 -22.25 8.01 9.83
N ALA A 296 -21.50 7.28 8.99
CA ALA A 296 -20.12 6.91 9.28
C ALA A 296 -19.21 8.15 9.43
N VAL A 297 -19.33 9.13 8.53
CA VAL A 297 -18.57 10.39 8.63
C VAL A 297 -18.95 11.16 9.90
N ALA A 298 -20.25 11.28 10.19
CA ALA A 298 -20.73 11.99 11.38
C ALA A 298 -20.22 11.36 12.69
N LYS A 299 -20.19 10.03 12.78
CA LYS A 299 -19.72 9.28 13.96
C LYS A 299 -18.19 9.18 14.07
N THR A 300 -17.46 9.67 13.07
CA THR A 300 -16.00 9.69 13.11
C THR A 300 -15.51 10.85 13.98
N LYS A 301 -14.78 10.50 15.05
CA LYS A 301 -14.19 11.49 15.97
C LYS A 301 -13.09 12.32 15.28
N ASN A 302 -12.09 11.65 14.74
CA ASN A 302 -10.89 12.27 14.18
C ASN A 302 -10.70 11.80 12.73
N PRO A 303 -11.32 12.45 11.73
CA PRO A 303 -10.99 12.20 10.34
C PRO A 303 -9.55 12.65 10.06
N PHE A 304 -8.93 12.01 9.07
CA PHE A 304 -7.58 12.30 8.63
C PHE A 304 -7.53 12.36 7.10
N VAL A 305 -6.43 12.90 6.55
CA VAL A 305 -6.36 13.19 5.11
C VAL A 305 -5.10 12.63 4.50
N GLN A 306 -5.23 12.07 3.31
CA GLN A 306 -4.11 11.70 2.46
C GLN A 306 -4.17 12.48 1.14
N VAL A 307 -3.07 13.14 0.79
CA VAL A 307 -2.90 13.78 -0.51
C VAL A 307 -2.72 12.71 -1.58
N ILE A 308 -3.52 12.76 -2.64
CA ILE A 308 -3.40 11.77 -3.72
C ILE A 308 -2.34 12.22 -4.70
N THR A 309 -1.38 11.35 -4.91
CA THR A 309 -0.22 11.58 -5.77
C THR A 309 0.08 10.33 -6.57
N ASP A 310 0.82 10.47 -7.65
CA ASP A 310 1.45 9.35 -8.33
C ASP A 310 2.91 9.65 -8.69
N SER A 311 3.64 8.59 -9.03
CA SER A 311 5.01 8.64 -9.57
C SER A 311 5.32 7.34 -10.28
N LEU A 312 6.03 7.38 -11.40
CA LEU A 312 6.47 6.19 -12.12
C LEU A 312 7.95 6.32 -12.47
N ALA A 313 8.77 5.37 -12.04
CA ALA A 313 10.17 5.27 -12.42
C ALA A 313 10.26 4.59 -13.79
N LEU A 314 10.83 5.27 -14.79
CA LEU A 314 10.98 4.72 -16.15
C LEU A 314 12.01 3.58 -16.22
N GLU A 315 12.90 3.51 -15.24
CA GLU A 315 13.89 2.45 -15.06
C GLU A 315 13.83 1.94 -13.62
N ASN A 316 14.08 0.65 -13.43
CA ASN A 316 14.04 0.00 -12.12
C ASN A 316 15.32 -0.78 -11.80
N ILE A 317 16.36 -0.65 -12.63
CA ILE A 317 17.63 -1.34 -12.50
C ILE A 317 18.78 -0.40 -12.81
N PHE A 318 19.80 -0.38 -11.95
CA PHE A 318 20.94 0.51 -12.07
C PHE A 318 22.22 -0.20 -11.65
N SER A 319 23.36 0.41 -11.98
CA SER A 319 24.68 -0.08 -11.56
C SER A 319 24.91 -1.57 -11.86
N ASP A 320 24.64 -1.96 -13.11
CA ASP A 320 24.83 -3.32 -13.62
C ASP A 320 23.97 -4.39 -12.91
N GLY A 321 22.83 -3.98 -12.33
CA GLY A 321 21.90 -4.86 -11.62
C GLY A 321 22.06 -4.86 -10.10
N LYS A 322 22.96 -4.03 -9.56
CA LYS A 322 23.24 -3.97 -8.11
C LYS A 322 22.35 -3.01 -7.35
N ILE A 323 21.58 -2.18 -8.04
CA ILE A 323 20.53 -1.36 -7.43
C ILE A 323 19.23 -1.60 -8.18
N VAL A 324 18.16 -1.88 -7.45
CA VAL A 324 16.82 -2.12 -8.01
C VAL A 324 15.75 -1.31 -7.28
N LEU A 325 14.70 -0.87 -7.97
CA LEU A 325 13.54 -0.20 -7.36
C LEU A 325 12.32 -1.12 -7.36
N LEU A 326 11.63 -1.24 -6.22
CA LEU A 326 10.45 -2.08 -6.05
C LEU A 326 9.33 -1.41 -5.21
N GLY A 327 8.12 -1.97 -5.24
CA GLY A 327 6.94 -1.36 -4.63
C GLY A 327 6.67 0.06 -5.14
N ASP A 328 6.16 0.92 -4.26
CA ASP A 328 5.86 2.32 -4.59
C ASP A 328 7.10 3.17 -4.95
N ALA A 329 8.31 2.67 -4.67
CA ALA A 329 9.54 3.30 -5.15
C ALA A 329 9.65 3.17 -6.68
N ALA A 330 9.21 2.05 -7.26
CA ALA A 330 9.13 1.87 -8.71
C ALA A 330 7.87 2.52 -9.32
N GLY A 331 6.71 2.36 -8.68
CA GLY A 331 5.44 2.91 -9.16
C GLY A 331 4.51 3.28 -8.02
N GLY A 332 4.49 4.55 -7.63
CA GLY A 332 3.57 5.08 -6.63
C GLY A 332 2.21 5.33 -7.27
N GLN A 333 1.20 4.54 -6.91
CA GLN A 333 -0.12 4.59 -7.54
C GLN A 333 -1.13 5.43 -6.76
N ARG A 334 -2.15 5.92 -7.47
CA ARG A 334 -3.36 6.44 -6.83
C ARG A 334 -4.18 5.25 -6.30
N PRO A 335 -4.75 5.32 -5.08
CA PRO A 335 -5.26 4.13 -4.37
C PRO A 335 -6.56 3.52 -4.92
N HIS A 336 -7.11 4.03 -6.03
CA HIS A 336 -8.38 3.61 -6.61
C HIS A 336 -8.42 2.13 -7.01
N ALA A 337 -7.32 1.58 -7.54
CA ALA A 337 -7.24 0.17 -7.88
C ALA A 337 -7.05 -0.74 -6.65
N ALA A 338 -6.65 -0.17 -5.51
CA ALA A 338 -6.26 -0.85 -4.27
C ALA A 338 -5.27 -2.01 -4.53
N SER A 339 -4.23 -1.74 -5.32
CA SER A 339 -3.27 -2.76 -5.80
C SER A 339 -1.84 -2.57 -5.27
N ALA A 340 -1.59 -1.62 -4.37
CA ALA A 340 -0.23 -1.31 -3.91
C ALA A 340 0.47 -2.50 -3.22
N VAL A 341 -0.28 -3.25 -2.41
CA VAL A 341 0.26 -4.46 -1.76
C VAL A 341 0.45 -5.60 -2.76
N ALA A 342 -0.49 -5.78 -3.70
CA ALA A 342 -0.33 -6.76 -4.78
C ALA A 342 0.93 -6.49 -5.62
N GLN A 343 1.18 -5.22 -5.97
CA GLN A 343 2.41 -4.78 -6.63
C GLN A 343 3.65 -5.12 -5.81
N ALA A 344 3.66 -4.83 -4.50
CA ALA A 344 4.77 -5.17 -3.61
C ALA A 344 5.06 -6.68 -3.58
N CYS A 345 4.03 -7.52 -3.42
CA CYS A 345 4.16 -8.98 -3.44
C CYS A 345 4.67 -9.50 -4.79
N LEU A 346 4.13 -9.01 -5.90
CA LEU A 346 4.55 -9.36 -7.26
C LEU A 346 6.03 -9.00 -7.50
N HIS A 347 6.44 -7.79 -7.12
CA HIS A 347 7.83 -7.34 -7.27
C HIS A 347 8.80 -8.19 -6.44
N ALA A 348 8.42 -8.53 -5.20
CA ALA A 348 9.23 -9.38 -4.34
C ALA A 348 9.37 -10.81 -4.90
N GLN A 349 8.29 -11.37 -5.45
CA GLN A 349 8.32 -12.69 -6.10
C GLN A 349 9.14 -12.66 -7.40
N LEU A 350 8.98 -11.63 -8.22
CA LEU A 350 9.77 -11.42 -9.43
C LEU A 350 11.27 -11.38 -9.13
N LEU A 351 11.67 -10.60 -8.11
CA LEU A 351 13.07 -10.54 -7.69
C LEU A 351 13.58 -11.90 -7.20
N ARG A 352 12.77 -12.64 -6.45
CA ARG A 352 13.10 -14.01 -6.02
C ARG A 352 13.39 -14.91 -7.23
N LEU A 353 12.50 -14.94 -8.22
CA LEU A 353 12.67 -15.75 -9.43
C LEU A 353 13.90 -15.35 -10.25
N HIS A 354 14.20 -14.05 -10.33
CA HIS A 354 15.40 -13.56 -10.97
C HIS A 354 16.68 -14.09 -10.28
N LEU A 355 16.73 -14.01 -8.95
CA LEU A 355 17.90 -14.46 -8.17
C LEU A 355 18.09 -15.98 -8.20
N GLN A 356 17.02 -16.75 -8.41
CA GLN A 356 17.06 -18.19 -8.65
C GLN A 356 17.45 -18.57 -10.09
N GLY A 357 17.72 -17.58 -10.95
CA GLY A 357 18.06 -17.80 -12.36
C GLY A 357 16.87 -18.21 -13.25
N GLN A 358 15.64 -18.15 -12.74
CA GLN A 358 14.42 -18.50 -13.48
C GLN A 358 13.90 -17.36 -14.37
N LEU A 359 14.29 -16.12 -14.07
CA LEU A 359 14.05 -14.97 -14.92
C LEU A 359 15.37 -14.30 -15.27
N THR A 360 15.55 -14.00 -16.57
CA THR A 360 16.66 -13.15 -17.00
C THR A 360 16.49 -11.75 -16.40
N ARG A 361 17.59 -11.02 -16.27
CA ARG A 361 17.58 -9.64 -15.75
C ARG A 361 16.64 -8.74 -16.56
N ASP A 362 16.63 -8.90 -17.88
CA ASP A 362 15.85 -8.06 -18.79
C ASP A 362 14.36 -8.43 -18.74
N ASP A 363 14.02 -9.71 -18.65
CA ASP A 363 12.63 -10.16 -18.45
C ASP A 363 12.09 -9.69 -17.09
N TRP A 364 12.89 -9.84 -16.02
CA TRP A 364 12.55 -9.35 -14.69
C TRP A 364 12.27 -7.84 -14.70
N SER A 365 13.18 -7.04 -15.29
CA SER A 365 13.02 -5.58 -15.35
C SER A 365 11.75 -5.19 -16.10
N ARG A 366 11.48 -5.85 -17.24
CA ARG A 366 10.28 -5.64 -18.04
C ARG A 366 8.99 -5.95 -17.27
N GLU A 367 8.95 -7.06 -16.54
CA GLU A 367 7.76 -7.44 -15.77
C GLU A 367 7.52 -6.50 -14.57
N VAL A 368 8.57 -6.06 -13.86
CA VAL A 368 8.44 -5.05 -12.79
C VAL A 368 7.90 -3.73 -13.36
N GLN A 369 8.41 -3.28 -14.50
CA GLN A 369 7.94 -2.07 -15.18
C GLN A 369 6.49 -2.21 -15.66
N LEU A 370 6.12 -3.37 -16.20
CA LEU A 370 4.74 -3.65 -16.62
C LEU A 370 3.78 -3.59 -15.45
N VAL A 371 4.08 -4.25 -14.33
CA VAL A 371 3.23 -4.21 -13.13
C VAL A 371 3.11 -2.78 -12.61
N SER A 372 4.23 -2.06 -12.48
CA SER A 372 4.27 -0.67 -12.00
C SER A 372 3.48 0.29 -12.87
N SER A 373 3.66 0.23 -14.19
CA SER A 373 2.95 1.10 -15.13
C SER A 373 1.45 0.77 -15.19
N THR A 374 1.07 -0.51 -15.13
CA THR A 374 -0.33 -0.95 -15.14
C THR A 374 -1.11 -0.36 -13.96
N VAL A 375 -0.56 -0.46 -12.74
CA VAL A 375 -1.25 0.02 -11.54
C VAL A 375 -1.21 1.54 -11.38
N VAL A 376 -0.15 2.20 -11.86
CA VAL A 376 -0.11 3.67 -11.92
C VAL A 376 -1.14 4.20 -12.93
N SER A 377 -1.17 3.63 -14.14
CA SER A 377 -2.17 3.99 -15.18
C SER A 377 -3.58 3.73 -14.69
N ALA A 378 -3.83 2.61 -14.01
CA ALA A 378 -5.14 2.34 -13.40
C ALA A 378 -5.58 3.45 -12.44
N GLY A 379 -4.68 3.93 -11.59
CA GLY A 379 -4.96 5.04 -10.68
C GLY A 379 -5.24 6.35 -11.44
N GLN A 380 -4.52 6.60 -12.53
CA GLN A 380 -4.68 7.77 -13.40
C GLN A 380 -5.99 7.74 -14.19
N ASP A 381 -6.51 6.55 -14.53
CA ASP A 381 -7.78 6.39 -15.24
C ASP A 381 -8.97 6.45 -14.27
N LEU A 382 -8.90 5.71 -13.15
CA LEU A 382 -10.00 5.56 -12.21
C LEU A 382 -10.29 6.86 -11.46
N GLY A 383 -9.28 7.64 -11.09
CA GLY A 383 -9.46 8.88 -10.34
C GLY A 383 -10.34 9.92 -11.06
N PRO A 384 -10.03 10.28 -12.31
CA PRO A 384 -10.88 11.13 -13.14
C PRO A 384 -12.30 10.58 -13.33
N ILE A 385 -12.47 9.25 -13.48
CA ILE A 385 -13.82 8.64 -13.55
C ILE A 385 -14.60 8.93 -12.26
N CYS A 386 -14.01 8.66 -11.10
CA CYS A 386 -14.65 8.86 -9.79
C CYS A 386 -15.05 10.33 -9.57
N LEU A 387 -14.17 11.26 -9.97
CA LEU A 387 -14.30 12.69 -9.72
C LEU A 387 -14.89 13.47 -10.90
N SER A 388 -15.36 12.80 -11.95
CA SER A 388 -15.93 13.47 -13.13
C SER A 388 -17.24 14.16 -12.78
N GLU A 389 -17.45 15.41 -13.21
CA GLU A 389 -18.71 16.13 -13.01
C GLU A 389 -19.68 15.93 -14.18
N THR A 390 -19.20 15.38 -15.30
CA THR A 390 -19.98 15.17 -16.52
C THR A 390 -20.56 13.75 -16.62
N LEU A 391 -20.00 12.79 -15.89
CA LEU A 391 -20.49 11.41 -15.85
C LEU A 391 -21.51 11.26 -14.71
N GLY A 392 -22.67 10.68 -15.01
CA GLY A 392 -23.64 10.29 -13.98
C GLY A 392 -23.14 9.11 -13.12
N PRO A 393 -23.65 8.95 -11.88
CA PRO A 393 -23.27 7.88 -10.95
C PRO A 393 -23.22 6.46 -11.54
N ARG A 394 -24.25 6.08 -12.30
CA ARG A 394 -24.34 4.74 -12.93
C ARG A 394 -23.25 4.52 -13.96
N GLU A 395 -22.91 5.55 -14.73
CA GLU A 395 -21.87 5.46 -15.75
C GLU A 395 -20.47 5.41 -15.12
N LYS A 396 -20.23 6.20 -14.07
CA LYS A 396 -19.00 6.09 -13.26
C LYS A 396 -18.82 4.68 -12.71
N ALA A 397 -19.86 4.11 -12.12
CA ALA A 397 -19.84 2.74 -11.60
C ALA A 397 -19.46 1.72 -12.67
N ARG A 398 -20.09 1.81 -13.86
CA ARG A 398 -19.82 0.92 -15.00
C ARG A 398 -18.35 1.00 -15.46
N LEU A 399 -17.85 2.22 -15.69
CA LEU A 399 -16.48 2.45 -16.15
C LEU A 399 -15.43 2.05 -15.10
N TYR A 400 -15.68 2.41 -13.84
CA TYR A 400 -14.82 2.03 -12.72
C TYR A 400 -14.71 0.52 -12.59
N LEU A 401 -15.85 -0.20 -12.60
CA LEU A 401 -15.86 -1.66 -12.50
C LEU A 401 -15.14 -2.33 -13.68
N ALA A 402 -15.36 -1.84 -14.90
CA ALA A 402 -14.68 -2.37 -16.10
C ALA A 402 -13.16 -2.25 -15.97
N ARG A 403 -12.65 -1.05 -15.65
CA ARG A 403 -11.22 -0.79 -15.52
C ARG A 403 -10.61 -1.50 -14.30
N SER A 404 -11.30 -1.54 -13.17
CA SER A 404 -10.83 -2.25 -11.97
C SER A 404 -10.71 -3.76 -12.21
N MET A 405 -11.66 -4.37 -12.94
CA MET A 405 -11.58 -5.80 -13.29
C MET A 405 -10.49 -6.11 -14.29
N GLU A 406 -10.24 -5.23 -15.26
CA GLU A 406 -9.13 -5.37 -16.20
C GLU A 406 -7.78 -5.41 -15.46
N VAL A 407 -7.56 -4.46 -14.55
CA VAL A 407 -6.31 -4.37 -13.76
C VAL A 407 -6.14 -5.60 -12.88
N GLN A 408 -7.19 -6.03 -12.18
CA GLN A 408 -7.12 -7.25 -11.36
C GLN A 408 -6.83 -8.49 -12.23
N ARG A 409 -7.40 -8.58 -13.44
CA ARG A 409 -7.11 -9.68 -14.37
C ARG A 409 -5.63 -9.68 -14.75
N THR A 410 -5.06 -8.54 -15.13
CA THR A 410 -3.63 -8.44 -15.47
C THR A 410 -2.74 -8.84 -14.30
N LEU A 411 -3.02 -8.35 -13.09
CA LEU A 411 -2.24 -8.72 -11.91
C LEU A 411 -2.36 -10.22 -11.59
N ASN A 412 -3.55 -10.80 -11.69
CA ASN A 412 -3.77 -12.23 -11.47
C ASN A 412 -3.10 -13.10 -12.54
N GLU A 413 -3.13 -12.67 -13.81
CA GLU A 413 -2.43 -13.36 -14.90
C GLU A 413 -0.93 -13.36 -14.67
N ARG A 414 -0.35 -12.23 -14.27
CA ARG A 414 1.06 -12.13 -13.92
C ARG A 414 1.38 -12.99 -12.70
N TRP A 415 0.59 -12.90 -11.65
CA TRP A 415 0.76 -13.76 -10.48
C TRP A 415 0.77 -15.25 -10.83
N ARG A 416 -0.12 -15.71 -11.73
CA ARG A 416 -0.18 -17.11 -12.18
C ARG A 416 1.04 -17.59 -12.96
N ILE A 417 1.66 -16.71 -13.76
CA ILE A 417 2.92 -17.04 -14.45
C ILE A 417 4.00 -17.41 -13.41
N PHE A 418 3.93 -16.82 -12.22
CA PHE A 418 4.89 -17.06 -11.14
C PHE A 418 4.45 -18.14 -10.14
N SER A 419 3.16 -18.41 -10.02
CA SER A 419 2.62 -19.38 -9.05
C SER A 419 2.66 -20.83 -9.55
N SER A 420 2.89 -21.07 -10.85
CA SER A 420 2.97 -22.39 -11.47
C SER A 420 4.16 -23.26 -11.05
N GLU A 421 5.03 -22.80 -10.15
CA GLU A 421 6.05 -23.63 -9.46
C GLU A 421 5.45 -24.73 -8.56
N THR A 422 4.13 -24.94 -8.55
CA THR A 422 3.44 -26.00 -7.78
C THR A 422 2.58 -26.92 -8.65
N LYS A 423 3.13 -27.38 -9.79
CA LYS A 423 2.66 -28.62 -10.42
C LYS A 423 3.81 -29.55 -10.76
#